data_AF-A0A1Q3QUF6-F1
#
_entry.id   AF-A0A1Q3QUF6-F1
#
_cell.length_a   1.000
_cell.length_b   1.000
_cell.length_c   1.000
_cell.angle_alpha   90.00
_cell.angle_beta   90.00
_cell.angle_gamma   90.00
#
_symmetry.space_group_name_H-M   'P 1'
#
loop_
_entity.id
_entity.type
_entity.pdbx_description
1 polymer ?
#
loop_
_entity_poly.entity_id
_entity_poly.type
_entity_poly.pdbx_seq_one_letter_code
_entity_poly.pdbx_strand_id
1 'polypeptide(L)'
;MYRHLGKPVFEITHHGLECLEARGHYLLSLPSNTEQILHPSQVPHALELVNIRIALAKGGLLRSWKSELEITSRNLVAESSATKDFDAIAEIEFDGSSRRLAIEYERNPKAANRYRAIRDVLDKDKTEDTVLYLTSNDDILYLLAVEMRSCRRQIGFALSESFRRSLLDTRTLTNTEDSEVVLLRDLLAAKDV
;
A
#
# COMPACT_ATOMS: atom_id res chain seq x y z
N MET A 1 -26.72 4.74 0.92
CA MET A 1 -26.01 3.84 -0.02
C MET A 1 -24.68 4.48 -0.40
N TYR A 2 -23.57 3.94 0.10
CA TYR A 2 -22.24 4.49 -0.14
C TYR A 2 -21.82 4.21 -1.60
N ARG A 3 -21.17 5.19 -2.24
CA ARG A 3 -20.68 5.08 -3.62
C ARG A 3 -19.19 5.40 -3.67
N HIS A 4 -18.44 4.63 -4.43
CA HIS A 4 -17.01 4.84 -4.68
C HIS A 4 -16.76 4.83 -6.19
N LEU A 5 -16.16 5.91 -6.72
CA LEU A 5 -15.98 6.14 -8.18
C LEU A 5 -17.28 5.92 -8.99
N GLY A 6 -18.40 6.43 -8.47
CA GLY A 6 -19.72 6.30 -9.08
C GLY A 6 -20.40 4.93 -8.95
N LYS A 7 -19.69 3.91 -8.44
CA LYS A 7 -20.19 2.53 -8.29
C LYS A 7 -20.77 2.27 -6.89
N PRO A 8 -21.82 1.42 -6.78
CA PRO A 8 -22.36 1.02 -5.49
C PRO A 8 -21.30 0.25 -4.68
N VAL A 9 -21.19 0.55 -3.39
CA VAL A 9 -20.40 -0.24 -2.44
C VAL A 9 -21.35 -1.13 -1.66
N PHE A 10 -21.03 -2.43 -1.60
CA PHE A 10 -21.77 -3.43 -0.85
C PHE A 10 -20.98 -3.79 0.41
N GLU A 11 -21.70 -4.02 1.50
CA GLU A 11 -21.14 -4.46 2.77
C GLU A 11 -21.59 -5.90 3.04
N ILE A 12 -20.74 -6.68 3.70
CA ILE A 12 -21.07 -8.03 4.14
C ILE A 12 -21.93 -7.91 5.39
N THR A 13 -23.12 -8.50 5.37
CA THR A 13 -23.99 -8.54 6.56
C THR A 13 -23.35 -9.37 7.67
N HIS A 14 -23.77 -9.20 8.92
CA HIS A 14 -23.28 -10.02 10.04
C HIS A 14 -23.37 -11.53 9.76
N HIS A 15 -24.50 -11.99 9.22
CA HIS A 15 -24.68 -13.40 8.81
C HIS A 15 -23.74 -13.81 7.67
N GLY A 16 -23.45 -12.90 6.73
CA GLY A 16 -22.46 -13.14 5.68
C GLY A 16 -21.05 -13.29 6.25
N LEU A 17 -20.71 -12.54 7.29
CA LEU A 17 -19.42 -12.63 7.98
C LEU A 17 -19.27 -13.95 8.72
N GLU A 18 -20.25 -14.34 9.55
CA GLU A 18 -20.28 -15.65 10.23
C GLU A 18 -20.11 -16.82 9.24
N CYS A 19 -20.74 -16.70 8.07
CA CYS A 19 -20.68 -17.69 6.99
C CYS A 19 -19.27 -17.83 6.37
N LEU A 20 -18.51 -16.73 6.31
CA LEU A 20 -17.13 -16.69 5.85
C LEU A 20 -16.17 -17.25 6.91
N GLU A 21 -16.36 -16.84 8.16
CA GLU A 21 -15.55 -17.33 9.30
C GLU A 21 -15.69 -18.85 9.47
N ALA A 22 -16.92 -19.38 9.39
CA ALA A 22 -17.17 -20.82 9.43
C ALA A 22 -16.48 -21.61 8.30
N ARG A 23 -16.08 -20.94 7.21
CA ARG A 23 -15.33 -21.51 6.08
C ARG A 23 -13.82 -21.27 6.16
N GLY A 24 -13.34 -20.77 7.29
CA GLY A 24 -11.92 -20.51 7.53
C GLY A 24 -11.44 -19.14 7.03
N HIS A 25 -12.34 -18.27 6.56
CA HIS A 25 -12.00 -16.89 6.21
C HIS A 25 -12.16 -16.01 7.45
N TYR A 26 -11.15 -16.00 8.31
CA TYR A 26 -11.13 -15.17 9.51
C TYR A 26 -10.60 -13.77 9.20
N LEU A 27 -11.32 -12.74 9.63
CA LEU A 27 -10.71 -11.43 9.87
C LEU A 27 -9.94 -11.56 11.19
N LEU A 28 -8.61 -11.45 11.13
CA LEU A 28 -7.69 -11.76 12.24
C LEU A 28 -7.89 -10.95 13.53
N SER A 29 -8.82 -10.01 13.59
CA SER A 29 -9.09 -9.28 14.83
C SER A 29 -10.44 -8.56 14.78
N LEU A 30 -11.53 -9.25 15.10
CA LEU A 30 -12.75 -8.58 15.55
C LEU A 30 -13.27 -9.34 16.76
N PRO A 31 -13.19 -8.77 17.98
CA PRO A 31 -13.97 -9.30 19.08
C PRO A 31 -15.46 -9.25 18.71
N SER A 32 -16.24 -10.21 19.23
CA SER A 32 -17.65 -10.43 18.91
C SER A 32 -18.60 -9.26 19.23
N ASN A 33 -18.07 -8.17 19.80
CA ASN A 33 -18.77 -6.92 20.11
C ASN A 33 -18.37 -5.75 19.19
N THR A 34 -17.63 -5.99 18.10
CA THR A 34 -17.20 -4.92 17.20
C THR A 34 -18.36 -4.45 16.33
N GLU A 35 -19.02 -3.35 16.71
CA GLU A 35 -20.14 -2.78 15.97
C GLU A 35 -19.72 -2.12 14.64
N GLN A 36 -18.44 -1.73 14.50
CA GLN A 36 -17.93 -1.07 13.29
C GLN A 36 -16.51 -1.54 12.96
N ILE A 37 -16.39 -2.33 11.87
CA ILE A 37 -15.13 -2.92 11.40
C ILE A 37 -14.17 -1.85 10.85
N LEU A 38 -14.72 -0.84 10.18
CA LEU A 38 -13.97 0.28 9.60
C LEU A 38 -14.82 1.54 9.70
N HIS A 39 -14.20 2.64 10.15
CA HIS A 39 -14.87 3.94 10.13
C HIS A 39 -15.22 4.34 8.68
N PRO A 40 -16.39 4.95 8.39
CA PRO A 40 -16.81 5.25 7.01
C PRO A 40 -15.83 6.12 6.22
N SER A 41 -15.01 6.92 6.88
CA SER A 41 -13.96 7.73 6.25
C SER A 41 -12.81 6.89 5.67
N GLN A 42 -12.61 5.68 6.18
CA GLN A 42 -11.55 4.74 5.77
C GLN A 42 -12.00 3.83 4.62
N VAL A 43 -13.30 3.70 4.37
CA VAL A 43 -13.86 2.86 3.30
C VAL A 43 -13.22 3.15 1.94
N PRO A 44 -13.07 4.42 1.48
CA PRO A 44 -12.44 4.67 0.19
C PRO A 44 -10.94 4.35 0.15
N HIS A 45 -10.25 4.39 1.30
CA HIS A 45 -8.85 4.00 1.39
C HIS A 45 -8.73 2.48 1.25
N ALA A 46 -9.49 1.73 2.05
CA ALA A 46 -9.53 0.26 1.97
C ALA A 46 -9.96 -0.25 0.58
N LEU A 47 -10.97 0.37 -0.03
CA LEU A 47 -11.42 0.00 -1.39
C LEU A 47 -10.33 0.20 -2.44
N GLU A 48 -9.51 1.25 -2.32
CA GLU A 48 -8.44 1.45 -3.29
C GLU A 48 -7.32 0.43 -3.14
N LEU A 49 -6.94 0.05 -1.90
CA LEU A 49 -6.01 -1.05 -1.66
C LEU A 49 -6.52 -2.38 -2.26
N VAL A 50 -7.83 -2.65 -2.15
CA VAL A 50 -8.46 -3.79 -2.82
C VAL A 50 -8.37 -3.66 -4.35
N ASN A 51 -8.62 -2.48 -4.92
CA ASN A 51 -8.49 -2.25 -6.36
C ASN A 51 -7.03 -2.46 -6.84
N ILE A 52 -6.05 -2.01 -6.06
CA ILE A 52 -4.61 -2.19 -6.32
C ILE A 52 -4.26 -3.68 -6.33
N ARG A 53 -4.67 -4.42 -5.29
CA ARG A 53 -4.49 -5.88 -5.20
C ARG A 53 -5.12 -6.60 -6.40
N ILE A 54 -6.36 -6.25 -6.76
CA ILE A 54 -7.07 -6.84 -7.90
C ILE A 54 -6.34 -6.55 -9.22
N ALA A 55 -5.81 -5.33 -9.40
CA ALA A 55 -5.06 -4.98 -10.61
C ALA A 55 -3.80 -5.84 -10.75
N LEU A 56 -3.03 -5.99 -9.66
CA LEU A 56 -1.86 -6.88 -9.62
C LEU A 56 -2.23 -8.35 -9.91
N ALA A 57 -3.32 -8.84 -9.32
CA ALA A 57 -3.78 -10.21 -9.53
C ALA A 57 -4.25 -10.46 -10.98
N LYS A 58 -5.02 -9.53 -11.56
CA LYS A 58 -5.47 -9.61 -12.95
C LYS A 58 -4.33 -9.50 -13.95
N GLY A 59 -3.28 -8.76 -13.60
CA GLY A 59 -2.04 -8.69 -14.38
C GLY A 59 -1.17 -9.94 -14.29
N GLY A 60 -1.55 -10.94 -13.48
CA GLY A 60 -0.75 -12.16 -13.27
C GLY A 60 0.54 -11.91 -12.48
N LEU A 61 0.68 -10.75 -11.84
CA LEU A 61 1.90 -10.36 -11.12
C LEU A 61 1.84 -10.76 -9.64
N LEU A 62 0.65 -10.84 -9.04
CA LEU A 62 0.52 -11.01 -7.60
C LEU A 62 0.80 -12.44 -7.15
N ARG A 63 1.88 -12.65 -6.41
CA ARG A 63 2.20 -13.93 -5.75
C ARG A 63 1.60 -14.01 -4.35
N SER A 64 1.79 -12.98 -3.53
CA SER A 64 1.20 -12.89 -2.20
C SER A 64 0.87 -11.45 -1.82
N TRP A 65 -0.08 -11.27 -0.90
CA TRP A 65 -0.51 -9.97 -0.39
C TRP A 65 -0.68 -10.04 1.12
N LYS A 66 -0.10 -9.10 1.85
CA LYS A 66 -0.30 -8.90 3.28
C LYS A 66 -0.97 -7.55 3.50
N SER A 67 -2.07 -7.55 4.24
CA SER A 67 -2.77 -6.35 4.67
C SER A 67 -2.08 -5.65 5.84
N GLU A 68 -2.37 -4.36 6.04
CA GLU A 68 -1.98 -3.59 7.24
C GLU A 68 -2.21 -4.39 8.53
N LEU A 69 -3.40 -5.00 8.70
CA LEU A 69 -3.72 -5.77 9.90
C LEU A 69 -2.76 -6.95 10.13
N GLU A 70 -2.43 -7.69 9.07
CA GLU A 70 -1.47 -8.80 9.15
C GLU A 70 -0.05 -8.30 9.45
N ILE A 71 0.32 -7.14 8.90
CA ILE A 71 1.62 -6.50 9.12
C ILE A 71 1.73 -6.03 10.57
N THR A 72 0.77 -5.26 11.06
CA THR A 72 0.72 -4.76 12.43
C THR A 72 0.69 -5.90 13.44
N SER A 73 -0.13 -6.94 13.20
CA SER A 73 -0.19 -8.12 14.07
C SER A 73 1.18 -8.83 14.15
N ARG A 74 1.86 -9.00 13.00
CA ARG A 74 3.18 -9.60 12.96
C ARG A 74 4.23 -8.72 13.64
N ASN A 75 4.22 -7.41 13.41
CA ASN A 75 5.16 -6.46 13.99
C ASN A 75 5.02 -6.41 15.52
N LEU A 76 3.79 -6.53 16.04
CA LEU A 76 3.52 -6.60 17.47
C LEU A 76 4.16 -7.84 18.13
N VAL A 77 4.10 -8.99 17.46
CA VAL A 77 4.68 -10.24 17.97
C VAL A 77 6.20 -10.27 17.82
N ALA A 78 6.75 -9.61 16.80
CA ALA A 78 8.18 -9.68 16.47
C ALA A 78 9.09 -8.86 17.39
N GLU A 79 8.56 -8.09 18.36
CA GLU A 79 9.29 -7.14 19.24
C GLU A 79 10.27 -6.20 18.49
N SER A 80 10.15 -6.07 17.17
CA SER A 80 11.05 -5.24 16.37
C SER A 80 10.55 -3.80 16.38
N SER A 81 11.17 -2.95 17.20
CA SER A 81 10.79 -1.56 17.43
C SER A 81 10.95 -0.60 16.24
N ALA A 82 11.30 -1.11 15.05
CA ALA A 82 11.68 -0.28 13.91
C ALA A 82 11.04 -0.70 12.58
N THR A 83 10.00 -1.54 12.58
CA THR A 83 9.30 -1.91 11.35
C THR A 83 8.08 -1.01 11.16
N LYS A 84 7.94 -0.41 9.99
CA LYS A 84 6.77 0.39 9.63
C LYS A 84 5.57 -0.52 9.39
N ASP A 85 4.43 -0.10 9.91
CA ASP A 85 3.14 -0.63 9.49
C ASP A 85 2.79 0.02 8.15
N PHE A 86 2.97 -0.76 7.08
CA PHE A 86 2.58 -0.36 5.74
C PHE A 86 1.12 -0.72 5.48
N ASP A 87 0.45 0.05 4.62
CA ASP A 87 -0.94 -0.25 4.22
C ASP A 87 -1.05 -1.65 3.59
N ALA A 88 -0.01 -2.06 2.86
CA ALA A 88 0.16 -3.43 2.40
C ALA A 88 1.61 -3.78 2.05
N ILE A 89 1.89 -5.08 2.01
CA ILE A 89 3.11 -5.62 1.39
C ILE A 89 2.66 -6.61 0.31
N ALA A 90 3.03 -6.33 -0.94
CA ALA A 90 2.80 -7.21 -2.06
C ALA A 90 4.10 -7.95 -2.41
N GLU A 91 4.00 -9.25 -2.64
CA GLU A 91 5.03 -9.99 -3.33
C GLU A 91 4.57 -10.20 -4.77
N ILE A 92 5.38 -9.70 -5.71
CA ILE A 92 5.08 -9.75 -7.13
C ILE A 92 6.12 -10.56 -7.88
N GLU A 93 5.69 -11.22 -8.95
CA GLU A 93 6.55 -11.99 -9.84
C GLU A 93 6.61 -11.31 -11.21
N PHE A 94 7.83 -10.95 -11.63
CA PHE A 94 8.09 -10.43 -12.98
C PHE A 94 9.53 -10.79 -13.40
N ASP A 95 9.74 -10.95 -14.70
CA ASP A 95 11.03 -11.34 -15.28
C ASP A 95 11.66 -12.58 -14.60
N GLY A 96 10.82 -13.55 -14.20
CA GLY A 96 11.22 -14.79 -13.54
C GLY A 96 11.73 -14.62 -12.10
N SER A 97 11.60 -13.43 -11.52
CA SER A 97 12.04 -13.10 -10.17
C SER A 97 10.89 -12.63 -9.29
N SER A 98 10.93 -13.03 -8.02
CA SER A 98 10.05 -12.45 -6.99
C SER A 98 10.65 -11.18 -6.43
N ARG A 99 9.82 -10.14 -6.27
CA ARG A 99 10.15 -8.87 -5.61
C ARG A 99 9.09 -8.54 -4.59
N ARG A 100 9.51 -8.02 -3.43
CA ARG A 100 8.60 -7.47 -2.43
C ARG A 100 8.49 -5.97 -2.60
N LEU A 101 7.27 -5.48 -2.44
CA LEU A 101 6.92 -4.08 -2.57
C LEU A 101 6.05 -3.68 -1.38
N ALA A 102 6.55 -2.75 -0.57
CA ALA A 102 5.73 -2.08 0.42
C ALA A 102 4.85 -1.04 -0.29
N ILE A 103 3.56 -1.02 0.00
CA ILE A 103 2.57 -0.17 -0.65
C ILE A 103 1.95 0.76 0.39
N GLU A 104 1.87 2.03 0.04
CA GLU A 104 1.17 3.07 0.79
C GLU A 104 0.20 3.79 -0.14
N TYR A 105 -1.01 4.09 0.33
CA TYR A 105 -1.99 4.86 -0.42
C TYR A 105 -2.41 6.14 0.30
N GLU A 106 -1.93 7.28 -0.22
CA GLU A 106 -2.23 8.59 0.34
C GLU A 106 -3.39 9.27 -0.39
N ARG A 107 -4.45 9.58 0.36
CA ARG A 107 -5.62 10.30 -0.15
C ARG A 107 -5.64 11.78 0.17
N ASN A 108 -4.97 12.16 1.26
CA ASN A 108 -4.97 13.53 1.78
C ASN A 108 -3.54 13.92 2.16
N PRO A 109 -3.12 15.16 1.92
CA PRO A 109 -1.83 15.63 2.39
C PRO A 109 -1.74 15.55 3.91
N LYS A 110 -0.59 15.10 4.42
CA LYS A 110 -0.25 15.16 5.84
C LYS A 110 0.57 16.43 6.10
N ALA A 111 0.60 16.87 7.36
CA ALA A 111 1.46 17.99 7.76
C ALA A 111 2.95 17.62 7.62
N ALA A 112 3.81 18.59 7.30
CA ALA A 112 5.25 18.35 7.06
C ALA A 112 5.98 17.68 8.24
N ASN A 113 5.58 17.96 9.48
CA ASN A 113 6.12 17.28 10.67
C ASN A 113 5.81 15.77 10.66
N ARG A 114 4.66 15.37 10.11
CA ARG A 114 4.27 13.98 9.97
C ARG A 114 5.09 13.28 8.90
N TYR A 115 5.39 13.94 7.78
CA TYR A 115 6.28 13.38 6.75
C TYR A 115 7.73 13.22 7.25
N ARG A 116 8.24 14.15 8.05
CA ARG A 116 9.52 13.97 8.76
C ARG A 116 9.53 12.73 9.65
N ALA A 117 8.50 12.54 10.48
CA ALA A 117 8.40 11.34 11.31
C ALA A 117 8.32 10.04 10.48
N ILE A 118 7.64 10.07 9.33
CA ILE A 118 7.57 8.92 8.42
C ILE A 118 8.96 8.61 7.84
N ARG A 119 9.71 9.62 7.38
CA ARG A 119 11.10 9.43 6.91
C ARG A 119 11.98 8.82 7.97
N ASP A 120 11.91 9.32 9.21
CA ASP A 120 12.71 8.80 10.33
C ASP A 120 12.43 7.32 10.61
N VAL A 121 11.19 6.88 10.41
CA VAL A 121 10.80 5.47 10.52
C VAL A 121 11.33 4.66 9.32
N LEU A 122 11.13 5.14 8.09
CA LEU A 122 11.58 4.48 6.87
C LEU A 122 13.11 4.31 6.80
N ASP A 123 13.86 5.29 7.29
CA ASP A 123 15.32 5.24 7.32
C ASP A 123 15.85 4.20 8.33
N LYS A 124 15.06 3.86 9.35
CA LYS A 124 15.39 2.85 10.38
C LYS A 124 14.89 1.46 10.01
N ASP A 125 13.75 1.38 9.33
CA ASP A 125 13.15 0.13 8.88
C ASP A 125 14.04 -0.53 7.83
N LYS A 126 14.49 -1.78 8.06
CA LYS A 126 15.35 -2.55 7.14
C LYS A 126 14.62 -3.68 6.42
N THR A 127 13.30 -3.77 6.56
CA THR A 127 12.54 -4.95 6.17
C THR A 127 12.14 -4.96 4.70
N GLU A 128 11.77 -3.80 4.16
CA GLU A 128 11.31 -3.68 2.79
C GLU A 128 12.21 -2.72 2.00
N ASP A 129 12.55 -3.16 0.79
CA ASP A 129 13.64 -2.59 0.00
C ASP A 129 13.18 -1.47 -0.92
N THR A 130 11.96 -1.58 -1.44
CA THR A 130 11.32 -0.59 -2.29
C THR A 130 9.94 -0.28 -1.74
N VAL A 131 9.63 1.02 -1.62
CA VAL A 131 8.31 1.51 -1.19
C VAL A 131 7.64 2.18 -2.38
N LEU A 132 6.39 1.84 -2.65
CA LEU A 132 5.54 2.48 -3.65
C LEU A 132 4.43 3.28 -2.96
N TYR A 133 4.53 4.60 -3.03
CA TYR A 133 3.46 5.51 -2.66
C TYR A 133 2.53 5.71 -3.85
N LEU A 134 1.29 5.24 -3.69
CA LEU A 134 0.19 5.53 -4.60
C LEU A 134 -0.62 6.68 -4.05
N THR A 135 -1.09 7.55 -4.94
CA THR A 135 -1.81 8.77 -4.57
C THR A 135 -3.12 8.90 -5.33
N SER A 136 -4.04 9.68 -4.76
CA SER A 136 -5.32 9.97 -5.38
C SER A 136 -5.26 11.06 -6.47
N ASN A 137 -4.23 11.92 -6.45
CA ASN A 137 -4.05 13.02 -7.39
C ASN A 137 -2.58 13.50 -7.44
N ASP A 138 -2.27 14.33 -8.44
CA ASP A 138 -0.92 14.84 -8.69
C ASP A 138 -0.40 15.78 -7.59
N ASP A 139 -1.27 16.58 -6.95
CA ASP A 139 -0.85 17.52 -5.90
C ASP A 139 -0.22 16.76 -4.72
N ILE A 140 -0.84 15.65 -4.30
CA ILE A 140 -0.32 14.79 -3.24
C ILE A 140 0.94 14.05 -3.71
N LEU A 141 0.99 13.63 -4.97
CA LEU A 141 2.16 12.98 -5.56
C LEU A 141 3.38 13.90 -5.48
N TYR A 142 3.28 15.13 -5.97
CA TYR A 142 4.38 16.08 -5.94
C TYR A 142 4.77 16.48 -4.53
N LEU A 143 3.79 16.69 -3.64
CA LEU A 143 4.07 16.97 -2.23
C LEU A 143 4.86 15.83 -1.59
N LEU A 144 4.43 14.58 -1.76
CA LEU A 144 5.13 13.41 -1.22
C LEU A 144 6.54 13.29 -1.78
N ALA A 145 6.71 13.44 -3.09
CA ALA A 145 8.03 13.34 -3.69
C ALA A 145 9.00 14.38 -3.13
N VAL A 146 8.54 15.62 -2.92
CA VAL A 146 9.34 16.69 -2.28
C VAL A 146 9.63 16.37 -0.81
N GLU A 147 8.61 15.99 -0.04
CA GLU A 147 8.74 15.72 1.40
C GLU A 147 9.57 14.48 1.70
N MET A 148 9.61 13.51 0.79
CA MET A 148 10.38 12.28 0.92
C MET A 148 11.77 12.35 0.28
N ARG A 149 12.17 13.50 -0.28
CA ARG A 149 13.54 13.70 -0.75
C ARG A 149 14.55 13.40 0.35
N SER A 150 15.67 12.82 -0.08
CA SER A 150 16.79 12.42 0.76
C SER A 150 16.48 11.31 1.78
N CYS A 151 15.30 10.68 1.71
CA CYS A 151 15.06 9.42 2.41
C CYS A 151 15.99 8.34 1.84
N ARG A 152 16.59 7.52 2.69
CA ARG A 152 17.57 6.50 2.29
C ARG A 152 16.92 5.32 1.57
N ARG A 153 15.61 5.15 1.74
CA ARG A 153 14.84 4.12 1.05
C ARG A 153 14.61 4.51 -0.40
N GLN A 154 14.57 3.51 -1.27
CA GLN A 154 14.13 3.71 -2.64
C GLN A 154 12.61 3.83 -2.66
N ILE A 155 12.10 4.99 -3.06
CA ILE A 155 10.67 5.27 -3.06
C ILE A 155 10.22 5.70 -4.45
N GLY A 156 9.19 5.03 -4.96
CA GLY A 156 8.45 5.43 -6.15
C GLY A 156 7.12 6.10 -5.77
N PHE A 157 6.74 7.14 -6.49
CA PHE A 157 5.45 7.81 -6.37
C PHE A 157 4.69 7.71 -7.69
N ALA A 158 3.42 7.29 -7.63
CA ALA A 158 2.55 7.24 -8.80
C ALA A 158 1.10 7.53 -8.42
N LEU A 159 0.29 7.86 -9.43
CA LEU A 159 -1.17 7.89 -9.28
C LEU A 159 -1.68 6.45 -9.18
N SER A 160 -2.57 6.18 -8.23
CA SER A 160 -3.18 4.86 -8.08
C SER A 160 -3.91 4.42 -9.35
N GLU A 161 -4.61 5.35 -10.03
CA GLU A 161 -5.28 5.05 -11.29
C GLU A 161 -4.30 4.64 -12.40
N SER A 162 -3.21 5.38 -12.60
CA SER A 162 -2.18 5.03 -13.58
C SER A 162 -1.55 3.68 -13.27
N PHE A 163 -1.25 3.43 -11.99
CA PHE A 163 -0.74 2.15 -11.52
C PHE A 163 -1.68 0.98 -11.87
N ARG A 164 -2.97 1.10 -11.56
CA ARG A 164 -3.95 0.04 -11.81
C ARG A 164 -4.17 -0.24 -13.30
N ARG A 165 -3.80 0.68 -14.19
CA ARG A 165 -3.91 0.54 -15.65
C ARG A 165 -2.65 -0.05 -16.27
N SER A 166 -1.48 0.42 -15.85
CA SER A 166 -0.20 0.12 -16.52
C SER A 166 0.72 -0.81 -15.71
N LEU A 167 0.42 -1.04 -14.42
CA LEU A 167 1.19 -1.91 -13.52
C LEU A 167 2.69 -1.59 -13.57
N LEU A 168 3.53 -2.51 -14.03
CA LEU A 168 4.99 -2.34 -14.11
C LEU A 168 5.43 -1.26 -15.11
N ASP A 169 4.58 -0.90 -16.08
CA ASP A 169 4.82 0.17 -17.06
C ASP A 169 4.36 1.54 -16.56
N THR A 170 3.97 1.64 -15.29
CA THR A 170 3.60 2.91 -14.69
C THR A 170 4.84 3.77 -14.54
N ARG A 171 4.75 5.02 -15.01
CA ARG A 171 5.75 6.04 -14.72
C ARG A 171 5.68 6.41 -13.24
N THR A 172 6.81 6.25 -12.56
CA THR A 172 6.99 6.56 -11.14
C THR A 172 7.98 7.70 -11.01
N LEU A 173 7.59 8.72 -10.26
CA LEU A 173 8.52 9.73 -9.78
C LEU A 173 9.36 9.11 -8.65
N THR A 174 10.66 9.38 -8.60
CA THR A 174 11.54 8.85 -7.54
C THR A 174 11.77 9.88 -6.44
N ASN A 175 12.23 9.44 -5.28
CA ASN A 175 12.67 10.32 -4.19
C ASN A 175 14.11 10.85 -4.34
N THR A 176 14.70 10.77 -5.55
CA THR A 176 16.00 11.37 -5.83
C THR A 176 15.92 12.91 -5.80
N GLU A 177 17.08 13.57 -5.69
CA GLU A 177 17.16 15.04 -5.67
C GLU A 177 16.48 15.68 -6.89
N ASP A 178 16.71 15.12 -8.08
CA ASP A 178 16.10 15.58 -9.34
C ASP A 178 14.67 15.05 -9.55
N SER A 179 14.19 14.17 -8.66
CA SER A 179 12.88 13.53 -8.77
C SER A 179 12.69 12.91 -10.16
N GLU A 180 13.60 12.01 -10.53
CA GLU A 180 13.60 11.39 -11.85
C GLU A 180 12.33 10.56 -12.07
N VAL A 181 11.85 10.52 -13.31
CA VAL A 181 10.72 9.69 -13.72
C VAL A 181 11.25 8.42 -14.40
N VAL A 182 11.00 7.28 -13.78
CA VAL A 182 11.37 5.94 -14.29
C VAL A 182 10.13 5.06 -14.43
N LEU A 183 10.22 3.92 -15.14
CA LEU A 183 9.14 2.93 -15.06
C LEU A 183 9.26 2.15 -13.74
N LEU A 184 8.12 1.68 -13.22
CA LEU A 184 8.12 0.88 -11.99
C LEU A 184 8.97 -0.39 -12.12
N ARG A 185 8.96 -1.06 -13.28
CA ARG A 185 9.87 -2.19 -13.55
C ARG A 185 11.34 -1.86 -13.31
N ASP A 186 11.78 -0.68 -13.75
CA ASP A 186 13.18 -0.26 -13.67
C ASP A 186 13.54 0.10 -12.23
N LEU A 187 12.59 0.72 -11.50
CA LEU A 187 12.72 0.99 -10.08
C LEU A 187 12.98 -0.32 -9.30
N LEU A 188 12.21 -1.38 -9.61
CA LEU A 188 12.31 -2.68 -8.94
C LEU A 188 13.53 -3.50 -9.37
N ALA A 189 14.10 -3.22 -10.54
CA ALA A 189 15.27 -3.90 -11.09
C ALA A 189 16.61 -3.31 -10.61
N ALA A 190 16.63 -2.08 -10.09
CA ALA A 190 17.84 -1.32 -9.74
C ALA A 190 18.70 -1.91 -8.58
N LYS A 191 18.50 -3.17 -8.20
CA LYS A 191 19.18 -3.85 -7.06
C LYS A 191 20.14 -4.98 -7.44
N ASP A 192 20.35 -5.27 -8.71
CA ASP A 192 21.29 -6.33 -9.15
C ASP A 192 22.74 -5.82 -9.36
N VAL A 193 23.21 -4.82 -8.59
CA VAL A 193 24.61 -4.31 -8.63
C VAL A 193 25.23 -4.27 -7.24
#